data_AF-A0A935FW44-F1
#
_entry.id   AF-A0A935FW44-F1
#
_cell.length_a   1.000
_cell.length_b   1.000
_cell.length_c   1.000
_cell.angle_alpha   90.00
_cell.angle_beta   90.00
_cell.angle_gamma   90.00
#
_symmetry.space_group_name_H-M   'P 1'
#
loop_
_entity.id
_entity.type
_entity.pdbx_description
1 polymer ?
#
loop_
_entity_poly.entity_id
_entity_poly.type
_entity_poly.pdbx_seq_one_letter_code
_entity_poly.pdbx_strand_id
1 'polypeptide(L)'
;MPLDSGTKAPGSTTYSGSMAGAMEKAFKEEWPTVMGDADVPASSEQLNLMFRAIAQGVIRHLKQNSSSMKVTVTVNIGGTSYTGTGSVTDIEID
;
A
#
# COMPACT_ATOMS: atom_id res chain seq x y z
N MET A 1 -8.87 -2.94 8.94
CA MET A 1 -8.75 -3.48 7.58
C MET A 1 -7.31 -3.97 7.43
N PRO A 2 -7.10 -5.23 7.02
CA PRO A 2 -5.77 -5.77 6.73
C PRO A 2 -5.11 -5.01 5.58
N LEU A 3 -3.79 -5.11 5.50
CA LEU A 3 -3.04 -4.51 4.40
C LEU A 3 -3.25 -5.35 3.13
N ASP A 4 -3.97 -4.80 2.14
CA ASP A 4 -4.20 -5.46 0.85
C ASP A 4 -3.07 -5.18 -0.13
N SER A 5 -2.35 -6.24 -0.50
CA SER A 5 -1.25 -6.18 -1.49
C SER A 5 -1.73 -6.20 -2.94
N GLY A 6 -3.01 -6.49 -3.19
CA GLY A 6 -3.60 -6.68 -4.52
C GLY A 6 -3.47 -8.12 -5.02
N THR A 7 -3.73 -9.12 -4.17
CA THR A 7 -3.53 -10.54 -4.49
C THR A 7 -4.48 -11.03 -5.59
N LYS A 8 -3.94 -11.88 -6.48
CA LYS A 8 -4.71 -12.72 -7.40
C LYS A 8 -5.17 -13.97 -6.64
N ALA A 9 -5.98 -13.83 -5.58
CA ALA A 9 -6.74 -15.01 -5.16
C ALA A 9 -7.58 -15.46 -6.38
N PRO A 10 -7.70 -16.77 -6.68
CA PRO A 10 -8.57 -17.22 -7.75
C PRO A 10 -10.00 -16.72 -7.49
N GLY A 11 -10.45 -15.73 -8.26
CA GLY A 11 -11.75 -15.07 -8.06
C GLY A 11 -11.71 -13.69 -7.38
N SER A 12 -10.55 -13.15 -7.01
CA SER A 12 -10.43 -11.76 -6.50
C SER A 12 -10.25 -10.77 -7.64
N THR A 13 -11.17 -9.82 -7.76
CA THR A 13 -11.22 -8.76 -8.77
C THR A 13 -10.55 -7.45 -8.33
N THR A 14 -9.98 -7.40 -7.13
CA THR A 14 -9.74 -6.11 -6.49
C THR A 14 -8.28 -5.68 -6.58
N TYR A 15 -7.92 -5.08 -7.71
CA TYR A 15 -6.67 -4.33 -7.87
C TYR A 15 -6.86 -2.85 -7.46
N SER A 16 -8.06 -2.31 -7.68
CA SER A 16 -8.45 -0.97 -7.26
C SER A 16 -8.59 -0.89 -5.75
N GLY A 17 -7.94 0.09 -5.11
CA GLY A 17 -7.92 0.24 -3.65
C GLY A 17 -6.85 -0.57 -2.92
N SER A 18 -6.10 -1.42 -3.64
CA SER A 18 -4.94 -2.14 -3.10
C SER A 18 -3.66 -1.30 -3.12
N MET A 19 -2.64 -1.72 -2.37
CA MET A 19 -1.32 -1.07 -2.40
C MET A 19 -0.70 -1.11 -3.80
N ALA A 20 -0.90 -2.17 -4.58
CA ALA A 20 -0.42 -2.24 -5.96
C ALA A 20 -1.10 -1.20 -6.86
N GLY A 21 -2.40 -0.96 -6.69
CA GLY A 21 -3.13 0.09 -7.42
C GLY A 21 -2.64 1.49 -7.04
N ALA A 22 -2.32 1.73 -5.77
CA ALA A 22 -1.71 2.98 -5.32
C ALA A 22 -0.32 3.19 -5.93
N MET A 23 0.49 2.13 -6.05
CA MET A 23 1.81 2.18 -6.70
C MET A 23 1.71 2.49 -8.20
N GLU A 24 0.74 1.91 -8.92
CA GLU A 24 0.52 2.25 -10.33
C GLU A 24 0.11 3.73 -10.48
N LYS A 25 -0.74 4.24 -9.60
CA LYS A 25 -1.12 5.66 -9.61
C LYS A 25 0.10 6.56 -9.40
N ALA A 26 0.91 6.28 -8.38
CA ALA A 26 2.14 7.02 -8.10
C ALA A 26 3.12 6.96 -9.28
N PHE A 27 3.27 5.79 -9.92
CA PHE A 27 4.09 5.64 -11.12
C PHE A 27 3.65 6.58 -12.25
N LYS A 28 2.34 6.69 -12.50
CA LYS A 28 1.79 7.58 -13.54
C LYS A 28 1.97 9.07 -13.19
N GLU A 29 1.87 9.42 -11.91
CA GLU A 29 2.06 10.79 -11.42
C GLU A 29 3.52 11.23 -11.52
N GLU A 30 4.47 10.35 -11.24
CA GLU A 30 5.92 10.63 -11.34
C GLU A 30 6.46 10.52 -12.77
N TRP A 31 5.79 9.78 -13.65
CA TRP A 31 6.23 9.59 -15.03
C TRP A 31 6.57 10.91 -15.77
N PRO A 32 5.71 11.94 -15.84
CA PRO A 32 6.05 13.18 -16.54
C PRO A 32 7.25 13.91 -15.92
N THR A 33 7.49 13.75 -14.62
CA THR A 33 8.63 14.37 -13.92
C THR A 33 9.96 13.74 -14.34
N VAL A 34 9.99 12.43 -14.58
CA VAL A 34 11.22 11.67 -14.87
C VAL A 34 11.43 11.47 -16.37
N MET A 35 10.35 11.25 -17.11
CA MET A 35 10.37 10.84 -18.52
C MET A 35 9.94 11.95 -19.48
N GLY A 36 9.52 13.12 -18.96
CA GLY A 36 9.11 14.27 -19.77
C GLY A 36 7.90 13.97 -20.65
N ASP A 37 8.03 14.23 -21.95
CA ASP A 37 6.96 14.07 -22.95
C ASP A 37 6.80 12.64 -23.47
N ALA A 38 7.55 11.67 -22.94
CA ALA A 38 7.43 10.28 -23.35
C ALA A 38 6.06 9.71 -22.95
N ASP A 39 5.45 8.93 -23.84
CA ASP A 39 4.17 8.27 -23.56
C ASP A 39 4.27 7.37 -22.32
N VAL A 40 3.29 7.51 -21.42
CA VAL A 40 3.17 6.63 -20.26
C VAL A 40 2.91 5.20 -20.75
N PRO A 41 3.66 4.19 -20.26
CA PRO A 41 3.46 2.82 -20.67
C PRO A 41 2.01 2.39 -20.40
N ALA A 42 1.40 1.76 -21.40
CA ALA A 42 0.09 1.16 -21.24
C ALA A 42 0.13 0.12 -20.11
N SER A 43 -0.94 0.04 -19.32
CA SER A 43 -1.07 -0.98 -18.28
C SER A 43 -1.02 -2.36 -18.94
N SER A 44 -0.03 -3.17 -18.54
CA SER A 44 0.18 -4.53 -19.03
C SER A 44 0.15 -5.50 -17.85
N GLU A 45 -0.14 -6.77 -18.11
CA GLU A 45 -0.17 -7.77 -17.02
C GLU A 45 1.20 -7.93 -16.36
N GLN A 46 2.30 -7.72 -17.10
CA GLN A 46 3.66 -7.70 -16.57
C GLN A 46 3.91 -6.49 -15.66
N LEU A 47 3.45 -5.30 -16.04
CA LEU A 47 3.58 -4.10 -15.23
C LEU A 47 2.75 -4.22 -13.94
N ASN A 48 1.54 -4.76 -14.04
CA ASN A 48 0.67 -5.01 -12.89
C ASN A 48 1.25 -6.09 -11.96
N LEU A 49 1.89 -7.13 -12.51
CA LEU A 49 2.61 -8.13 -11.73
C LEU A 49 3.77 -7.50 -10.95
N MET A 50 4.50 -6.56 -11.55
CA MET A 50 5.59 -5.84 -10.89
C MET A 50 5.07 -5.05 -9.68
N PHE A 51 4.01 -4.26 -9.84
CA PHE A 51 3.43 -3.50 -8.73
C PHE A 51 2.91 -4.40 -7.60
N ARG A 52 2.28 -5.54 -7.95
CA ARG A 52 1.87 -6.55 -6.96
C ARG A 52 3.05 -7.16 -6.22
N ALA A 53 4.11 -7.53 -6.92
CA ALA A 53 5.31 -8.12 -6.30
C ALA A 53 5.97 -7.15 -5.32
N ILE A 54 6.07 -5.87 -5.70
CA ILE A 54 6.59 -4.81 -4.82
C ILE A 54 5.68 -4.63 -3.60
N ALA A 55 4.36 -4.49 -3.79
CA ALA A 55 3.39 -4.36 -2.70
C ALA A 55 3.47 -5.53 -1.71
N GLN A 56 3.54 -6.77 -2.21
CA GLN A 56 3.72 -7.96 -1.38
C GLN A 56 5.05 -7.93 -0.61
N GLY A 57 6.14 -7.52 -1.26
CA GLY A 57 7.45 -7.38 -0.62
C GLY A 57 7.42 -6.39 0.54
N VAL A 58 6.82 -5.20 0.32
CA VAL A 58 6.66 -4.16 1.34
C VAL A 58 5.85 -4.69 2.52
N ILE A 59 4.67 -5.26 2.27
CA ILE A 59 3.79 -5.75 3.33
C ILE A 59 4.45 -6.88 4.13
N ARG A 60 5.14 -7.82 3.48
CA ARG A 60 5.91 -8.87 4.16
C ARG A 60 7.04 -8.31 5.01
N HIS A 61 7.76 -7.32 4.51
CA HIS A 61 8.81 -6.66 5.26
C HIS A 61 8.26 -5.96 6.51
N LEU A 62 7.14 -5.24 6.37
CA LEU A 62 6.46 -4.60 7.50
C LEU A 62 6.00 -5.63 8.53
N LYS A 63 5.44 -6.78 8.10
CA LYS A 63 5.02 -7.85 9.01
C LYS A 63 6.19 -8.46 9.78
N GLN A 64 7.32 -8.70 9.12
CA GLN A 64 8.52 -9.23 9.76
C GLN A 64 9.17 -8.24 10.74
N ASN A 65 8.92 -6.94 10.55
CA ASN A 65 9.51 -5.86 11.34
C ASN A 65 8.43 -5.03 12.05
N SER A 66 7.31 -5.66 12.43
CA SER A 66 6.16 -5.00 13.05
C SER A 66 6.54 -4.22 14.32
N SER A 67 7.51 -4.71 15.08
CA SER A 67 8.08 -4.04 16.25
C SER A 67 8.74 -2.68 15.96
N SER A 68 9.13 -2.43 14.72
CA SER A 68 9.70 -1.14 14.28
C SER A 68 8.63 -0.13 13.86
N MET A 69 7.37 -0.56 13.72
CA MET A 69 6.25 0.33 13.40
C MET A 69 5.70 0.97 14.67
N LYS A 70 5.55 2.30 14.64
CA LYS A 70 4.84 3.08 15.65
C LYS A 70 3.49 3.50 15.13
N VAL A 71 2.44 3.27 15.91
CA VAL A 71 1.09 3.73 15.59
C VAL A 71 0.72 4.82 16.56
N THR A 72 0.30 5.96 16.02
CA THR A 72 -0.28 7.05 16.80
C THR A 72 -1.79 6.97 16.69
N VAL A 73 -2.48 6.84 17.82
CA VAL A 73 -3.94 6.84 17.91
C VAL A 73 -4.37 8.17 18.47
N THR A 74 -5.19 8.89 17.72
CA THR A 74 -5.86 10.11 18.20
C THR A 74 -7.34 9.82 18.40
N VAL A 75 -7.83 10.02 19.62
CA VAL A 75 -9.24 9.85 19.99
C VAL A 75 -9.83 11.20 20.32
N ASN A 76 -10.96 11.54 19.70
CA ASN A 76 -11.69 12.78 19.98
C ASN A 76 -12.90 12.45 20.86
N ILE A 77 -12.92 12.96 22.09
CA ILE A 77 -14.03 12.77 23.05
C ILE A 77 -14.51 14.15 23.48
N GLY A 78 -15.78 14.46 23.21
CA GLY A 78 -16.41 15.72 23.63
C GLY A 78 -15.69 16.99 23.14
N GLY A 79 -15.07 16.95 21.95
CA GLY A 79 -14.32 18.07 21.37
C GLY A 79 -12.86 18.20 21.84
N THR A 80 -12.39 17.30 22.72
CA THR A 80 -10.98 17.23 23.14
C THR A 80 -10.27 16.07 22.45
N SER A 81 -9.07 16.32 21.92
CA SER A 81 -8.22 15.29 21.29
C SER A 81 -7.23 14.70 22.29
N TYR A 82 -7.20 13.37 22.36
CA TYR A 82 -6.23 12.60 23.14
C TYR A 82 -5.35 11.82 22.17
N THR A 83 -4.03 11.90 22.33
CA THR A 83 -3.07 11.20 21.47
C THR A 83 -2.25 10.21 22.29
N GLY A 84 -2.19 8.96 21.82
CA GLY A 84 -1.34 7.92 22.38
C GLY A 84 -0.52 7.25 21.30
N THR A 85 0.65 6.73 21.66
CA THR A 85 1.51 5.93 20.75
C THR A 85 1.59 4.49 21.22
N GLY A 86 1.44 3.54 20.31
CA GLY A 86 1.58 2.11 20.55
C GLY A 86 2.60 1.46 19.62
N SER A 87 3.04 0.26 19.99
CA SER A 87 3.85 -0.62 19.12
C SER A 87 2.94 -1.65 18.45
N VAL A 88 3.23 -2.02 17.21
CA VAL A 88 2.47 -3.04 16.49
C VAL A 88 3.00 -4.43 16.89
N THR A 89 2.11 -5.29 17.39
CA THR A 89 2.47 -6.66 17.79
C THR A 89 2.17 -7.69 16.70
N ASP A 90 1.24 -7.40 15.79
CA ASP A 90 0.92 -8.25 14.65
C ASP A 90 0.34 -7.44 13.48
N ILE A 91 0.50 -7.96 12.25
CA ILE A 91 -0.06 -7.41 11.02
C ILE A 91 -0.76 -8.52 10.24
N GLU A 92 -2.07 -8.35 10.05
CA GLU A 92 -2.91 -9.20 9.22
C GLU A 92 -2.87 -8.73 7.75
N ILE A 93 -2.80 -9.69 6.83
CA ILE A 93 -2.64 -9.47 5.38
C ILE A 93 -3.74 -10.27 4.67
N ASP A 94 -4.43 -9.62 3.73
CA ASP A 94 -5.38 -10.24 2.78
C ASP A 94 -4.71 -10.64 1.45
#